data_AF-A0A0V0PXJ5-F1
#
_entry.id   AF-A0A0V0PXJ5-F1
#
_cell.length_a   1.000
_cell.length_b   1.000
_cell.length_c   1.000
_cell.angle_alpha   90.00
_cell.angle_beta   90.00
_cell.angle_gamma   90.00
#
_symmetry.space_group_name_H-M   'P 1'
#
loop_
_entity.id
_entity.type
_entity.pdbx_description
1 polymer ?
#
loop_
_entity_poly.entity_id
_entity_poly.type
_entity_poly.pdbx_seq_one_letter_code
_entity_poly.pdbx_strand_id
1 'polypeptide(L)' 'MTDVSTDHGTVLPSGSSALVVSAEGELSFYLSDNTPDAPVPRLVQLLVAVLMRSEDDDWVEEMLGIFEDQSLN' A
#
# COMPACT_ATOMS: atom_id res chain seq x y z
N MET A 1 4.77 -34.12 -7.61
CA MET A 1 4.13 -33.35 -6.54
C MET A 1 3.92 -31.98 -7.13
N THR A 2 2.71 -31.69 -7.60
CA THR A 2 2.36 -30.42 -8.23
C THR A 2 2.24 -29.39 -7.13
N ASP A 3 3.14 -28.40 -7.12
CA ASP A 3 2.99 -27.21 -6.31
C ASP A 3 1.64 -26.58 -6.62
N VAL A 4 0.80 -26.48 -5.60
CA VAL A 4 -0.45 -25.74 -5.68
C VAL A 4 -0.07 -24.27 -5.67
N SER A 5 0.17 -23.70 -6.84
CA SER A 5 0.11 -22.25 -7.03
C SER A 5 -1.35 -21.85 -6.86
N THR A 6 -1.71 -21.33 -5.69
CA THR A 6 -2.97 -20.61 -5.52
C THR A 6 -2.85 -19.32 -6.31
N ASP A 7 -3.29 -19.38 -7.57
CA ASP A 7 -3.45 -18.28 -8.51
C ASP A 7 -4.58 -17.34 -8.04
N HIS A 8 -4.33 -16.65 -6.93
CA HIS A 8 -5.18 -15.59 -6.39
C HIS A 8 -4.41 -14.27 -6.49
N GLY A 9 -3.97 -13.95 -7.71
CA GLY A 9 -3.48 -12.62 -8.02
C GLY A 9 -4.64 -11.61 -7.94
N THR A 10 -4.37 -10.44 -7.37
CA THR A 10 -5.32 -9.32 -7.38
C THR A 10 -5.20 -8.58 -8.70
N VAL A 11 -6.30 -8.49 -9.45
CA VAL A 11 -6.37 -7.62 -10.63
C VAL A 11 -6.80 -6.22 -10.19
N LEU A 12 -5.96 -5.22 -10.43
CA LEU A 12 -6.31 -3.82 -10.20
C LEU A 12 -7.26 -3.33 -11.29
N PRO A 13 -8.46 -2.83 -10.94
CA PRO A 13 -9.37 -2.23 -11.93
C PRO A 13 -8.73 -1.03 -12.62
N SER A 14 -9.09 -0.78 -13.88
CA SER A 14 -8.63 0.41 -14.61
C SER A 14 -8.91 1.70 -13.83
N GLY A 15 -7.93 2.62 -13.82
CA GLY A 15 -8.02 3.87 -13.05
C GLY A 15 -7.76 3.74 -11.55
N SER A 16 -7.40 2.55 -11.05
CA SER A 16 -7.01 2.36 -9.65
C SER A 16 -5.55 2.71 -9.43
N SER A 17 -5.23 3.24 -8.24
CA SER A 17 -3.86 3.38 -7.74
C SER A 17 -3.66 2.41 -6.58
N ALA A 18 -2.43 1.91 -6.40
CA ALA A 18 -2.12 0.92 -5.38
C ALA A 18 -0.74 1.15 -4.77
N LEU A 19 -0.64 0.94 -3.46
CA LEU A 19 0.62 0.73 -2.75
C LEU A 19 0.77 -0.77 -2.53
N VAL A 20 1.87 -1.34 -3.01
CA VAL A 20 2.12 -2.79 -3.02
C VAL A 20 3.40 -3.08 -2.26
N VAL A 21 3.36 -4.07 -1.38
CA VAL A 21 4.54 -4.61 -0.69
C VAL A 21 4.90 -5.94 -1.35
N SER A 22 6.15 -6.10 -1.78
CA SER A 22 6.65 -7.35 -2.35
C SER A 22 6.86 -8.42 -1.27
N ALA A 23 7.11 -9.68 -1.67
CA ALA A 23 7.42 -10.74 -0.72
C ALA A 23 8.74 -10.48 0.05
N GLU A 24 9.62 -9.69 -0.55
CA GLU A 24 10.90 -9.23 0.03
C GLU A 24 10.73 -8.00 0.93
N GLY A 25 9.51 -7.46 1.04
CA GLY A 25 9.20 -6.29 1.86
C GLY A 25 9.39 -4.94 1.17
N GLU A 26 9.64 -4.92 -0.14
CA GLU A 26 9.85 -3.66 -0.88
C GLU A 26 8.50 -3.00 -1.21
N LEU A 27 8.41 -1.70 -0.94
CA LEU A 27 7.24 -0.90 -1.29
C LEU A 27 7.33 -0.35 -2.71
N SER A 28 6.27 -0.53 -3.48
CA SER A 28 6.10 0.01 -4.83
C SER A 28 4.75 0.71 -4.96
N PHE A 29 4.71 1.82 -5.68
CA PHE A 29 3.48 2.58 -5.89
C PHE A 29 3.09 2.62 -7.37
N TYR A 30 1.87 2.18 -7.66
CA TYR A 30 1.24 2.26 -8.96
C TYR A 30 0.24 3.41 -8.95
N LEU A 31 0.52 4.43 -9.76
CA LEU A 31 -0.40 5.55 -9.97
C LEU A 31 -1.23 5.27 -11.22
N SER A 32 -2.54 5.45 -11.12
CA SER A 32 -3.43 5.40 -12.29
C SER A 32 -3.08 6.53 -13.28
N ASP A 33 -3.20 6.26 -14.58
CA ASP A 33 -3.07 7.28 -15.62
C ASP A 33 -4.13 8.37 -15.44
N ASN A 34 -3.74 9.46 -14.78
CA ASN A 34 -4.52 10.68 -14.64
C ASN A 34 -3.97 11.72 -15.61
N THR A 35 -4.82 12.63 -16.08
CA THR A 35 -4.35 13.80 -16.83
C THR A 35 -3.37 14.60 -15.95
N PRO A 36 -2.27 15.16 -16.50
CA PRO A 36 -1.24 15.84 -15.71
C PRO A 36 -1.74 16.93 -14.77
N ASP A 37 -2.82 17.63 -15.15
CA ASP A 37 -3.40 18.73 -14.38
C ASP A 37 -4.56 18.31 -13.47
N ALA A 38 -4.89 17.01 -13.42
CA ALA A 38 -5.92 16.53 -12.50
C ALA A 38 -5.40 16.55 -11.05
N PRO A 39 -6.20 17.04 -10.10
CA PRO A 39 -5.84 16.95 -8.70
C PRO A 39 -5.73 15.48 -8.28
N VAL A 40 -4.62 15.13 -7.62
CA VAL A 40 -4.42 13.77 -7.08
C VAL A 40 -5.48 13.51 -6.00
N PRO A 41 -6.25 12.41 -6.06
CA PRO A 41 -7.28 12.14 -5.05
C PRO A 41 -6.70 12.01 -3.64
N ARG A 42 -7.42 12.47 -2.62
CA ARG A 42 -6.95 12.49 -1.22
C ARG A 42 -6.40 11.14 -0.74
N LEU A 43 -7.09 10.04 -1.03
CA LEU A 43 -6.64 8.71 -0.60
C LEU A 43 -5.41 8.23 -1.36
N VAL A 44 -5.22 8.68 -2.60
CA VAL A 44 -3.99 8.43 -3.38
C VAL A 44 -2.83 9.22 -2.76
N GLN A 45 -3.05 10.47 -2.35
CA GLN A 45 -2.06 11.25 -1.60
C GLN A 45 -1.67 10.57 -0.28
N LEU A 46 -2.63 9.94 0.42
CA LEU A 46 -2.35 9.17 1.63
C LEU A 46 -1.43 7.97 1.33
N LEU A 47 -1.66 7.22 0.25
CA LEU A 47 -0.77 6.12 -0.15
C LEU A 47 0.66 6.62 -0.41
N VAL A 48 0.81 7.76 -1.08
CA VAL A 48 2.12 8.38 -1.30
C VAL A 48 2.76 8.84 0.01
N ALA A 49 1.97 9.39 0.93
CA ALA A 49 2.47 9.77 2.26
C ALA A 49 2.98 8.55 3.04
N VAL A 50 2.29 7.41 2.97
CA VAL A 50 2.74 6.14 3.56
C VAL A 50 4.06 5.69 2.92
N LEU A 51 4.16 5.73 1.58
CA LEU A 51 5.40 5.39 0.87
C LEU A 51 6.58 6.25 1.30
N MET A 52 6.39 7.57 1.44
CA MET A 52 7.48 8.48 1.83
C MET A 52 7.91 8.31 3.29
N ARG A 53 6.98 7.92 4.16
CA ARG A 53 7.25 7.78 5.60
C ARG A 53 7.62 6.37 6.02
N SER A 54 7.47 5.37 5.16
CA SER A 54 7.78 3.98 5.51
C SER A 54 9.27 3.72 5.78
N GLU A 55 10.17 4.64 5.42
CA GLU A 55 11.60 4.57 5.74
C GLU A 55 11.92 5.09 7.16
N ASP A 56 10.94 5.65 7.87
CA ASP A 56 11.05 6.16 9.24
C ASP A 56 10.56 5.08 10.21
N ASP A 57 11.49 4.29 10.73
CA ASP A 57 11.21 3.15 11.62
C ASP A 57 10.36 3.54 12.84
N ASP A 58 10.67 4.68 13.48
CA ASP A 58 9.94 5.16 14.65
C ASP A 58 8.47 5.46 14.31
N TRP A 59 8.23 6.05 13.13
CA TRP A 59 6.87 6.29 12.65
C TRP A 59 6.13 4.99 12.31
N VAL A 60 6.81 4.01 11.69
CA VAL A 60 6.22 2.72 11.37
C VAL A 60 5.77 2.01 12.64
N GLU A 61 6.64 1.93 13.66
CA GLU A 61 6.30 1.33 14.96
C GLU A 61 5.12 2.04 15.64
N GLU A 62 5.08 3.38 15.61
CA GLU A 62 3.93 4.15 16.13
C GLU A 62 2.62 3.75 15.43
N MET A 63 2.63 3.61 14.11
CA MET A 63 1.44 3.25 13.35
C MET A 63 1.00 1.80 13.59
N LEU A 64 1.95 0.89 13.77
CA LEU A 64 1.63 -0.52 14.09
C LEU A 64 1.03 -0.66 15.49
N GLY A 65 1.47 0.16 16.46
CA GLY A 65 0.91 0.20 17.82
C GLY A 65 -0.59 0.52 17.86
N ILE A 66 -1.14 1.23 16.86
CA ILE A 66 -2.58 1.53 16.76
C ILE A 66 -3.42 0.24 16.71
N PHE A 67 -2.92 -0.83 16.10
CA PHE A 67 -3.64 -2.09 15.99
C PHE A 67 -3.61 -2.90 17.29
N GLU A 68 -2.54 -2.78 18.06
CA GLU A 68 -2.39 -3.45 19.35
C GLU A 68 -3.38 -2.88 20.38
N ASP A 69 -3.54 -1.56 20.42
CA ASP A 69 -4.49 -0.86 21.29
C ASP A 69 -5.96 -1.21 20.99
N GLN A 70 -6.29 -1.54 19.74
CA GLN A 70 -7.64 -1.95 19.35
C GLN A 70 -7.94 -3.41 19.68
N SER A 71 -6.92 -4.27 19.77
CA SER A 71 -7.08 -5.69 20.12
C SER A 71 -7.36 -5.94 21.61
N LEU A 72 -7.15 -4.91 22.45
CA LEU A 72 -7.33 -4.94 23.91
C LEU A 72 -8.70 -4.40 24.36
N ASN A 73 -9.58 -4.02 23.44
CA ASN A 73 -10.98 -3.60 23.70
C ASN A 73 -11.99 -4.59 23.10
#